data_AF-A0A1G9ZUP8-F1
#
_entry.id   AF-A0A1G9ZUP8-F1
#
_cell.length_a   1.000
_cell.length_b   1.000
_cell.length_c   1.000
_cell.angle_alpha   90.00
_cell.angle_beta   90.00
_cell.angle_gamma   90.00
#
_symmetry.space_group_name_H-M   'P 1'
#
loop_
_entity.id
_entity.type
_entity.pdbx_description
1 polymer ?
#
loop_
_entity_poly.entity_id
_entity_poly.type
_entity_poly.pdbx_seq_one_letter_code
_entity_poly.pdbx_strand_id
1 'polypeptide(L)'
;MDVNSMREEVLAILAQVCGEREILQNDELDLFETGLLDSLALINLLDELEERLNIVIQPSQVKRECWRTPRNIVELVEANR
;
A
#
# COMPACT_ATOMS: atom_id res chain seq x y z
N MET A 1 5.98 -5.72 22.21
CA MET A 1 6.91 -5.39 21.12
C MET A 1 6.06 -4.60 20.16
N ASP A 2 5.86 -3.32 20.42
CA ASP A 2 4.79 -2.56 19.78
C ASP A 2 5.36 -1.19 19.45
N VAL A 3 6.11 -1.17 18.35
CA VAL A 3 6.34 0.03 17.57
C VAL A 3 5.75 -0.34 16.22
N ASN A 4 4.42 -0.29 16.09
CA ASN A 4 3.80 -0.31 14.76
C ASN A 4 3.92 1.12 14.24
N SER A 5 4.96 1.38 13.45
CA SER A 5 5.01 2.60 12.66
C SER A 5 3.96 2.48 11.55
N MET A 6 3.26 3.55 11.19
CA MET A 6 2.22 3.53 10.14
C MET A 6 2.69 2.86 8.84
N ARG A 7 3.97 3.06 8.50
CA ARG A 7 4.68 2.33 7.44
C ARG A 7 4.56 0.81 7.54
N GLU A 8 4.80 0.24 8.72
CA GLU A 8 4.76 -1.22 8.93
C GLU A 8 3.35 -1.76 8.75
N GLU A 9 2.31 -1.05 9.19
CA GLU A 9 0.92 -1.43 8.91
C GLU A 9 0.61 -1.40 7.42
N VAL A 10 0.98 -0.32 6.72
CA VAL A 10 0.75 -0.22 5.27
C VAL A 10 1.51 -1.31 4.51
N LEU A 11 2.77 -1.57 4.88
CA LEU A 11 3.57 -2.65 4.30
C LEU A 11 2.97 -4.03 4.59
N ALA A 12 2.45 -4.26 5.79
CA ALA A 12 1.79 -5.51 6.16
C ALA A 12 0.49 -5.73 5.37
N ILE A 13 -0.33 -4.69 5.21
CA ILE A 13 -1.53 -4.71 4.36
C ILE A 13 -1.13 -5.03 2.91
N LEU A 14 -0.14 -4.32 2.37
CA LEU A 14 0.36 -4.56 1.01
C LEU A 14 0.84 -6.00 0.82
N ALA A 15 1.65 -6.52 1.74
CA ALA A 15 2.14 -7.89 1.68
C ALA A 15 1.00 -8.92 1.78
N GLN A 16 -0.06 -8.61 2.54
CA GLN A 16 -1.24 -9.45 2.65
C GLN A 16 -2.09 -9.42 1.37
N VAL A 17 -2.37 -8.25 0.84
CA VAL A 17 -3.19 -8.02 -0.36
C VAL A 17 -2.50 -8.54 -1.62
N CYS A 18 -1.21 -8.24 -1.78
CA CYS A 18 -0.40 -8.73 -2.89
C CYS A 18 0.07 -10.18 -2.71
N GLY A 19 -0.05 -10.73 -1.48
CA GLY A 19 0.41 -12.08 -1.15
C GLY A 19 1.94 -12.25 -1.17
N GLU A 20 2.70 -11.16 -1.21
CA GLU A 20 4.15 -11.18 -1.40
C GLU A 20 4.90 -10.53 -0.24
N ARG A 21 5.79 -11.30 0.39
CA ARG A 21 6.52 -10.85 1.59
C ARG A 21 7.76 -10.04 1.24
N GLU A 22 8.24 -10.13 0.00
CA GLU A 22 9.36 -9.32 -0.48
C GLU A 22 9.08 -7.81 -0.36
N ILE A 23 7.81 -7.40 -0.45
CA ILE A 23 7.34 -6.02 -0.26
C ILE A 23 7.79 -5.45 1.11
N LEU A 24 7.88 -6.29 2.15
CA LEU A 24 8.31 -5.87 3.48
C LEU A 24 9.81 -5.55 3.55
N GLN A 25 10.59 -6.11 2.62
CA GLN A 25 12.04 -5.96 2.57
C GLN A 25 12.49 -5.02 1.44
N ASN A 26 11.66 -4.84 0.41
CA ASN A 26 11.95 -4.06 -0.78
C ASN A 26 10.82 -3.05 -1.05
N ASP A 27 10.98 -1.85 -0.50
CA ASP A 27 10.02 -0.76 -0.67
C ASP A 27 10.11 -0.02 -2.02
N GLU A 28 11.12 -0.35 -2.83
CA GLU A 28 11.27 0.13 -4.22
C GLU A 28 10.74 -0.88 -5.25
N LEU A 29 10.18 -2.02 -4.81
CA LEU A 29 9.62 -3.04 -5.69
C LEU A 29 8.46 -2.48 -6.51
N ASP A 30 8.52 -2.64 -7.83
CA ASP A 30 7.47 -2.18 -8.73
C ASP A 30 6.31 -3.19 -8.74
N LEU A 31 5.25 -2.87 -8.00
CA LEU A 31 4.10 -3.76 -7.80
C LEU A 31 3.31 -3.98 -9.09
N PHE A 32 3.31 -3.02 -10.01
CA PHE A 32 2.62 -3.18 -11.29
C PHE A 32 3.42 -4.00 -12.28
N GLU A 33 4.74 -3.76 -12.38
CA GLU A 33 5.60 -4.53 -13.28
C GLU A 33 5.71 -6.00 -12.84
N THR A 34 5.73 -6.24 -11.53
CA THR A 34 5.73 -7.60 -10.95
C THR A 34 4.37 -8.29 -11.01
N GLY A 35 3.29 -7.55 -11.30
CA GLY A 35 1.93 -8.08 -11.29
C GLY A 35 1.38 -8.37 -9.89
N LEU A 36 1.98 -7.78 -8.85
CA LEU A 36 1.52 -7.88 -7.47
C LEU A 36 0.31 -6.98 -7.19
N LEU A 37 0.28 -5.80 -7.83
CA LEU A 37 -0.81 -4.85 -7.72
C LEU A 37 -1.55 -4.72 -9.04
N ASP A 38 -2.73 -5.34 -9.09
CA ASP A 38 -3.72 -5.18 -10.14
C ASP A 38 -4.84 -4.22 -9.74
N SER A 39 -5.77 -3.94 -10.66
CA SER A 39 -6.96 -3.14 -10.37
C SER A 39 -7.80 -3.68 -9.22
N LEU A 40 -7.86 -5.01 -9.01
CA LEU A 40 -8.55 -5.61 -7.87
C LEU A 40 -7.74 -5.48 -6.57
N ALA A 41 -6.44 -5.75 -6.62
CA ALA A 41 -5.55 -5.62 -5.48
C ALA A 41 -5.51 -4.17 -4.97
N LEU A 42 -5.53 -3.19 -5.86
CA LEU A 42 -5.65 -1.78 -5.50
C LEU A 42 -6.94 -1.49 -4.72
N ILE A 43 -8.09 -2.02 -5.15
CA ILE A 43 -9.35 -1.83 -4.43
C ILE A 43 -9.29 -2.48 -3.03
N ASN A 44 -8.77 -3.70 -2.92
CA ASN A 44 -8.60 -4.37 -1.62
C ASN A 44 -7.65 -3.61 -0.69
N LEU A 45 -6.56 -3.06 -1.25
CA LEU A 45 -5.64 -2.21 -0.50
C LEU A 45 -6.35 -0.98 0.06
N LEU A 46 -7.14 -0.29 -0.76
CA LEU A 46 -7.90 0.88 -0.34
C LEU A 46 -8.91 0.55 0.77
N ASP A 47 -9.59 -0.59 0.65
CA ASP A 47 -10.55 -1.08 1.65
C ASP A 47 -9.86 -1.35 2.99
N GLU A 48 -8.72 -2.05 3.00
CA GLU A 48 -7.96 -2.29 4.24
C GLU A 48 -7.37 -1.00 4.85
N LEU A 49 -6.98 -0.02 4.03
CA LEU A 49 -6.53 1.29 4.52
C LEU A 49 -7.68 2.06 5.19
N GLU A 50 -8.89 1.99 4.65
CA GLU A 50 -10.08 2.59 5.26
C GLU A 50 -10.47 1.86 6.56
N GLU A 51 -10.47 0.53 6.58
CA GLU A 51 -10.87 -0.24 7.77
C GLU A 51 -9.86 -0.13 8.91
N ARG A 52 -8.55 -0.19 8.61
CA ARG A 52 -7.49 -0.22 9.65
C ARG A 52 -7.02 1.17 10.05
N LEU A 53 -6.82 2.06 9.07
CA LEU A 53 -6.24 3.38 9.29
C LEU A 53 -7.28 4.51 9.22
N ASN A 54 -8.52 4.21 8.83
CA ASN A 54 -9.58 5.19 8.61
C ASN A 54 -9.21 6.25 7.55
N ILE A 55 -8.43 5.83 6.55
CA ILE A 55 -7.95 6.67 5.45
C ILE A 55 -8.65 6.27 4.17
N VAL A 56 -9.42 7.21 3.60
CA VAL A 56 -10.15 7.02 2.35
C VAL A 56 -9.36 7.67 1.22
N ILE A 57 -8.75 6.87 0.36
CA ILE A 57 -8.01 7.36 -0.80
C ILE A 57 -8.78 7.03 -2.09
N GLN A 58 -8.96 8.02 -2.94
CA GLN A 58 -9.59 7.82 -4.25
C GLN A 58 -8.52 7.54 -5.33
N PRO A 59 -8.61 6.39 -6.04
CA PRO A 59 -7.65 6.07 -7.09
C PRO A 59 -7.73 7.02 -8.29
N SER A 60 -8.83 7.79 -8.43
CA SER A 60 -8.98 8.84 -9.44
C SER A 60 -8.21 10.13 -9.10
N GLN A 61 -7.95 10.38 -7.82
CA GLN A 61 -7.20 11.56 -7.36
C GLN A 61 -5.68 11.31 -7.35
N VAL A 62 -5.27 10.03 -7.33
CA VAL A 62 -3.89 9.63 -7.19
C VAL A 62 -3.39 9.00 -8.47
N LYS A 63 -2.22 9.41 -8.94
CA LYS A 63 -1.61 8.83 -10.13
C LYS A 63 -1.18 7.39 -9.87
N ARG A 64 -1.26 6.54 -10.91
CA ARG A 64 -0.73 5.17 -10.89
C ARG A 64 0.71 5.09 -10.37
N GLU A 65 1.53 6.10 -10.67
CA GLU A 65 2.92 6.23 -10.23
C GLU A 65 3.08 6.23 -8.70
N CYS A 66 2.13 6.82 -7.97
CA CYS A 66 2.14 6.81 -6.50
C CYS A 66 1.74 5.45 -5.90
N TRP A 67 1.13 4.57 -6.69
CA TRP A 67 0.83 3.19 -6.30
C TRP A 67 1.87 2.20 -6.77
N ARG A 68 2.92 2.69 -7.44
CA ARG A 68 3.87 1.84 -8.15
C ARG A 68 4.78 1.06 -7.21
N THR A 69 5.14 1.66 -6.09
CA THR A 69 6.04 1.06 -5.10
C THR A 69 5.44 1.14 -3.70
N PRO A 70 5.76 0.19 -2.81
CA PRO A 70 5.32 0.21 -1.43
C PRO A 70 5.67 1.53 -0.73
N ARG A 71 6.86 2.05 -0.99
CA ARG A 71 7.30 3.35 -0.47
C ARG A 71 6.34 4.47 -0.84
N ASN A 72 5.95 4.59 -2.10
CA ASN A 72 5.06 5.67 -2.55
C ASN A 72 3.68 5.57 -1.89
N ILE A 73 3.18 4.35 -1.66
CA ILE A 73 1.90 4.10 -1.00
C ILE A 73 1.98 4.52 0.46
N VAL A 74 3.07 4.19 1.15
CA VAL A 74 3.31 4.64 2.52
C VAL A 74 3.33 6.17 2.58
N GLU A 75 4.09 6.84 1.71
CA GLU A 75 4.14 8.31 1.67
C GLU A 75 2.75 8.92 1.37
N LEU A 76 1.98 8.30 0.50
CA LEU A 76 0.62 8.72 0.19
C LEU A 76 -0.31 8.60 1.40
N VAL A 77 -0.26 7.47 2.11
CA VAL A 77 -1.06 7.23 3.32
C VAL A 77 -0.66 8.20 4.44
N GLU A 78 0.63 8.41 4.66
CA GLU A 78 1.13 9.39 5.63
C GLU A 78 0.68 10.82 5.30
N ALA A 79 0.58 11.16 4.01
CA ALA A 79 0.11 12.47 3.56
C ALA A 79 -1.42 12.67 3.65
N ASN A 80 -2.21 11.60 3.75
CA ASN A 80 -3.68 11.64 3.81
C ASN A 80 -4.24 11.46 5.24
N ARG A 81 -3.41 11.63 6.27
CA ARG A 81 -3.79 11.58 7.69
C ARG A 81 -4.34 12.90 8.21
#